data_AF-A0A1H9PGM7-F1
#
_entry.id   AF-A0A1H9PGM7-F1
#
_cell.length_a   1.000
_cell.length_b   1.000
_cell.length_c   1.000
_cell.angle_alpha   90.00
_cell.angle_beta   90.00
_cell.angle_gamma   90.00
#
_symmetry.space_group_name_H-M   'P 1'
#
loop_
_entity.id
_entity.type
_entity.pdbx_description
1 polymer ?
#
loop_
_entity_poly.entity_id
_entity_poly.type
_entity_poly.pdbx_seq_one_letter_code
_entity_poly.pdbx_strand_id
1 'polypeptide(L)'
;MLSFFKEAVDMDSVTNTMLRFMHSYEAYRVPKGTKVKNSRGEETVLSEDEDVLVLTEKATNQMRKDKDEYAKQLEINANMAQEKTNLEANKKDAQDKAKIMAVFRSMANGDMVPASDERKLMEFDDKMYQAAKALQFLSRQNKERIKKKASEWDEDEELAHEEKMRELEKNQREARDTIGPNLNEFSDKQRRNIVEIPSDNIDFANMRTVQFESSFEGILMDFSI
;
A
#
# COMPACT_ATOMS: atom_id res chain seq x y z
N MET A 1 -23.74 -1.55 21.85
CA MET A 1 -22.62 -2.45 22.21
C MET A 1 -22.06 -3.18 20.97
N LEU A 2 -21.71 -2.46 19.90
CA LEU A 2 -21.20 -3.07 18.66
C LEU A 2 -20.06 -2.25 18.00
N SER A 3 -19.40 -1.39 18.78
CA SER A 3 -18.28 -0.54 18.31
C SER A 3 -16.89 -1.01 18.80
N PHE A 4 -16.83 -1.96 19.74
CA PHE A 4 -15.56 -2.39 20.36
C PHE A 4 -14.95 -3.64 19.71
N PHE A 5 -15.62 -4.27 18.74
CA PHE A 5 -15.16 -5.53 18.14
C PHE A 5 -14.46 -5.36 16.79
N LYS A 6 -14.50 -4.17 16.18
CA LYS A 6 -13.85 -3.92 14.88
C LYS A 6 -12.35 -3.57 15.03
N GLU A 7 -11.93 -3.06 16.19
CA GLU A 7 -10.51 -2.76 16.48
C GLU A 7 -9.68 -4.00 16.87
N ALA A 8 -10.30 -5.06 17.40
CA ALA A 8 -9.58 -6.28 17.77
C ALA A 8 -9.16 -7.14 16.55
N VAL A 9 -9.74 -6.88 15.37
CA VAL A 9 -9.51 -7.69 14.16
C VAL A 9 -8.25 -7.24 13.38
N ASP A 10 -7.71 -6.04 13.63
CA ASP A 10 -6.56 -5.53 12.88
C ASP A 10 -5.20 -5.70 13.60
N MET A 11 -5.14 -5.65 14.94
CA MET A 11 -3.85 -5.84 15.63
C MET A 11 -3.34 -7.30 15.55
N ASP A 12 -4.20 -8.30 15.71
CA ASP A 12 -3.81 -9.71 15.64
C ASP A 12 -3.38 -10.12 14.21
N SER A 13 -3.99 -9.52 13.20
CA SER A 13 -3.62 -9.70 11.78
C SER A 13 -2.25 -9.10 11.47
N VAL A 14 -2.01 -7.86 11.90
CA VAL A 14 -0.76 -7.14 11.67
C VAL A 14 0.39 -7.79 12.45
N THR A 15 0.16 -8.16 13.71
CA THR A 15 1.18 -8.85 14.52
C THR A 15 1.52 -10.23 13.97
N ASN A 16 0.54 -11.00 13.49
CA ASN A 16 0.77 -12.30 12.84
C ASN A 16 1.51 -12.14 11.51
N THR A 17 1.26 -11.06 10.76
CA THR A 17 2.01 -10.73 9.54
C THR A 17 3.47 -10.37 9.86
N MET A 18 3.73 -9.55 10.89
CA MET A 18 5.09 -9.22 11.34
C MET A 18 5.88 -10.46 11.80
N LEU A 19 5.23 -11.35 12.55
CA LEU A 19 5.86 -12.56 13.11
C LEU A 19 6.44 -13.47 12.01
N ARG A 20 5.87 -13.47 10.81
CA ARG A 20 6.38 -14.28 9.68
C ARG A 20 7.76 -13.85 9.21
N PHE A 21 8.12 -12.59 9.40
CA PHE A 21 9.42 -12.03 9.01
C PHE A 21 10.39 -11.97 10.20
N MET A 22 9.96 -12.35 11.40
CA MET A 22 10.75 -12.16 12.60
C MET A 22 11.65 -13.38 12.86
N HIS A 23 12.96 -13.13 12.94
CA HIS A 23 13.97 -14.12 13.31
C HIS A 23 14.64 -13.75 14.63
N SER A 24 15.33 -14.70 15.25
CA SER A 24 16.22 -14.40 16.38
C SER A 24 17.52 -13.79 15.86
N TYR A 25 17.94 -12.68 16.44
CA TYR A 25 19.14 -11.95 16.02
C TYR A 25 20.24 -12.11 17.05
N GLU A 26 21.25 -12.91 16.73
CA GLU A 26 22.37 -13.15 17.64
C GLU A 26 23.26 -11.92 17.78
N ALA A 27 23.63 -11.58 19.01
CA ALA A 27 24.53 -10.47 19.32
C ALA A 27 25.56 -10.85 20.37
N TYR A 28 26.78 -10.34 20.23
CA TYR A 28 27.77 -10.39 21.31
C TYR A 28 27.59 -9.19 22.22
N ARG A 29 27.74 -9.43 23.52
CA ARG A 29 27.93 -8.38 24.51
C ARG A 29 29.39 -7.95 24.50
N VAL A 30 29.64 -6.71 24.10
CA VAL A 30 30.94 -6.07 24.10
C VAL A 30 31.07 -5.24 25.38
N PRO A 31 32.06 -5.52 26.26
CA PRO A 31 32.24 -4.76 27.48
C PRO A 31 32.51 -3.28 27.22
N LYS A 32 32.07 -2.41 28.13
CA LYS A 32 32.49 -1.00 28.09
C LYS A 32 34.01 -0.83 28.13
N GLY A 33 34.51 0.24 27.53
CA GLY A 33 35.94 0.50 27.39
C GLY A 33 36.65 -0.35 26.33
N THR A 34 35.92 -1.24 25.63
CA THR A 34 36.50 -2.06 24.55
C THR A 34 36.93 -1.17 23.39
N LYS A 35 38.19 -1.36 22.97
CA LYS A 35 38.79 -0.66 21.84
C LYS A 35 38.51 -1.40 20.55
N VAL A 36 38.09 -0.67 19.52
CA VAL A 36 37.75 -1.14 18.18
C VAL A 36 38.34 -0.19 17.14
N LYS A 37 38.37 -0.57 15.87
CA LYS A 37 38.85 0.31 14.79
C LYS A 37 37.68 1.03 14.11
N ASN A 38 37.79 2.31 13.79
CA ASN A 38 36.78 3.01 12.99
C ASN A 38 36.96 2.74 11.49
N SER A 39 36.10 3.34 10.66
CA SER A 39 36.17 3.25 9.18
C SER A 39 37.47 3.76 8.57
N ARG A 40 38.26 4.55 9.30
CA ARG A 40 39.59 5.06 8.91
C ARG A 40 40.74 4.22 9.46
N GLY A 41 40.44 3.17 10.22
CA GLY A 41 41.42 2.29 10.87
C GLY A 41 42.01 2.87 12.17
N GLU A 42 41.46 3.98 12.67
CA GLU A 42 41.89 4.59 13.93
C GLU A 42 41.24 3.86 15.11
N GLU A 43 41.98 3.73 16.22
CA GLU A 43 41.48 3.10 17.45
C GLU A 43 40.48 4.02 18.15
N THR A 44 39.30 3.51 18.45
CA THR A 44 38.22 4.21 19.18
C THR A 44 37.64 3.28 20.23
N VAL A 45 37.12 3.85 21.32
CA VAL A 45 36.35 3.09 22.31
C VAL A 45 34.91 3.00 21.82
N LEU A 46 34.31 1.81 21.91
CA LEU A 46 32.95 1.55 21.44
C LEU A 46 31.89 2.25 22.30
N SER A 47 32.08 2.20 23.62
CA SER A 47 31.27 2.86 24.63
C SER A 47 32.09 2.95 25.91
N GLU A 48 32.13 4.11 26.55
CA GLU A 48 32.87 4.31 27.82
C GLU A 48 32.01 3.92 29.03
N ASP A 49 30.70 4.07 28.92
CA ASP A 49 29.78 4.04 30.06
C ASP A 49 29.13 2.67 30.26
N GLU A 50 28.77 2.00 29.16
CA GLU A 50 27.91 0.80 29.17
C GLU A 50 28.37 -0.28 28.18
N ASP A 51 28.04 -1.53 28.48
CA ASP A 51 28.24 -2.64 27.55
C ASP A 51 27.33 -2.48 26.33
N VAL A 52 27.84 -2.83 25.15
CA VAL A 52 27.14 -2.66 23.88
C VAL A 52 26.84 -4.03 23.27
N LEU A 53 25.59 -4.24 22.85
CA LEU A 53 25.23 -5.40 22.05
C LEU A 53 25.56 -5.16 20.58
N VAL A 54 26.38 -6.04 20.01
CA VAL A 54 26.77 -5.98 18.60
C VAL A 54 26.28 -7.23 17.88
N LEU A 55 25.43 -7.03 16.88
CA LEU A 55 24.84 -8.11 16.08
C LEU A 55 25.91 -8.85 15.27
N THR A 56 25.80 -10.18 15.18
CA THR A 56 26.59 -10.99 14.25
C THR A 56 26.39 -10.51 12.81
N GLU A 57 27.36 -10.75 11.92
CA GLU A 57 27.21 -10.41 10.50
C GLU A 57 25.96 -11.08 9.92
N LYS A 58 25.75 -12.37 10.25
CA LYS A 58 24.56 -13.13 9.88
C LYS A 58 23.28 -12.49 10.42
N ALA A 59 23.25 -12.13 11.71
CA ALA A 59 22.09 -11.49 12.33
C ALA A 59 21.81 -10.10 11.74
N THR A 60 22.84 -9.31 11.44
CA THR A 60 22.72 -7.98 10.80
C THR A 60 22.11 -8.11 9.41
N ASN A 61 22.65 -9.02 8.59
CA ASN A 61 22.14 -9.29 7.26
C ASN A 61 20.70 -9.82 7.30
N GLN A 62 20.38 -10.71 8.23
CA GLN A 62 19.03 -11.24 8.41
C GLN A 62 18.06 -10.13 8.85
N MET A 63 18.42 -9.31 9.84
CA MET A 63 17.58 -8.22 10.34
C MET A 63 17.27 -7.20 9.25
N ARG A 64 18.26 -6.87 8.41
CA ARG A 64 18.06 -6.01 7.23
C ARG A 64 17.13 -6.65 6.22
N LYS A 65 17.38 -7.92 5.86
CA LYS A 65 16.58 -8.67 4.89
C LYS A 65 15.12 -8.76 5.33
N ASP A 66 14.88 -9.08 6.60
CA ASP A 66 13.55 -9.19 7.18
C ASP A 66 12.79 -7.87 7.13
N LYS A 67 13.49 -6.75 7.44
CA LYS A 67 12.93 -5.41 7.35
C LYS A 67 12.58 -5.04 5.91
N ASP A 68 13.46 -5.33 4.96
CA ASP A 68 13.23 -5.07 3.55
C ASP A 68 12.07 -5.91 3.00
N GLU A 69 11.96 -7.18 3.39
CA GLU A 69 10.85 -8.06 3.00
C GLU A 69 9.52 -7.61 3.60
N TYR A 70 9.50 -7.22 4.88
CA TYR A 70 8.31 -6.69 5.52
C TYR A 70 7.86 -5.35 4.92
N ALA A 71 8.82 -4.45 4.63
CA ALA A 71 8.53 -3.19 3.93
C ALA A 71 7.90 -3.43 2.56
N LYS A 72 8.46 -4.34 1.77
CA LYS A 72 7.87 -4.74 0.47
C LYS A 72 6.46 -5.29 0.63
N GLN A 73 6.19 -6.09 1.65
CA GLN A 73 4.85 -6.62 1.88
C GLN A 73 3.83 -5.50 2.21
N LEU A 74 4.24 -4.51 3.00
CA LEU A 74 3.40 -3.34 3.29
C LEU A 74 3.13 -2.51 2.04
N GLU A 75 4.15 -2.29 1.20
CA GLU A 75 3.99 -1.60 -0.08
C GLU A 75 3.07 -2.37 -1.04
N ILE A 76 3.21 -3.70 -1.13
CA ILE A 76 2.32 -4.55 -1.92
C ILE A 76 0.87 -4.39 -1.44
N ASN A 77 0.64 -4.39 -0.12
CA ASN A 77 -0.71 -4.22 0.43
C ASN A 77 -1.31 -2.84 0.09
N ALA A 78 -0.51 -1.77 0.19
CA ALA A 78 -0.92 -0.43 -0.18
C ALA A 78 -1.20 -0.30 -1.69
N ASN A 79 -0.35 -0.90 -2.53
CA ASN A 79 -0.54 -0.93 -3.97
C ASN A 79 -1.80 -1.72 -4.36
N MET A 80 -2.06 -2.86 -3.73
CA MET A 80 -3.31 -3.61 -3.94
C MET A 80 -4.55 -2.80 -3.55
N ALA A 81 -4.50 -2.03 -2.46
CA ALA A 81 -5.61 -1.16 -2.08
C ALA A 81 -5.86 -0.06 -3.14
N GLN A 82 -4.79 0.56 -3.64
CA GLN A 82 -4.86 1.52 -4.74
C GLN A 82 -5.38 0.87 -6.04
N GLU A 83 -4.95 -0.34 -6.37
CA GLU A 83 -5.43 -1.07 -7.55
C GLU A 83 -6.92 -1.39 -7.45
N LYS A 84 -7.45 -1.71 -6.26
CA LYS A 84 -8.89 -1.89 -6.06
C LYS A 84 -9.67 -0.61 -6.32
N THR A 85 -9.21 0.54 -5.83
CA THR A 85 -9.83 1.84 -6.12
C THR A 85 -9.84 2.12 -7.63
N ASN A 86 -8.70 1.93 -8.29
CA ASN A 86 -8.56 2.15 -9.73
C ASN A 86 -9.44 1.20 -10.55
N LEU A 87 -9.51 -0.08 -10.16
CA LEU A 87 -10.33 -1.07 -10.85
C LEU A 87 -11.81 -0.72 -10.76
N GLU A 88 -12.30 -0.29 -9.59
CA GLU A 88 -13.70 0.08 -9.43
C GLU A 88 -14.04 1.34 -10.24
N ALA A 89 -13.17 2.36 -10.20
CA ALA A 89 -13.33 3.56 -11.03
C ALA A 89 -13.34 3.24 -12.53
N ASN A 90 -12.42 2.38 -12.99
CA ASN A 90 -12.37 1.94 -14.38
C ASN A 90 -13.61 1.12 -14.79
N LYS A 91 -14.12 0.29 -13.88
CA LYS A 91 -15.35 -0.48 -14.10
C LYS A 91 -16.54 0.46 -14.27
N LYS A 92 -16.67 1.48 -13.42
CA LYS A 92 -17.72 2.49 -13.53
C LYS A 92 -17.63 3.27 -14.83
N ASP A 93 -16.44 3.73 -15.20
CA ASP A 93 -16.21 4.43 -16.47
C ASP A 93 -16.60 3.55 -17.68
N ALA A 94 -16.24 2.27 -17.67
CA ALA A 94 -16.64 1.33 -18.72
C ALA A 94 -18.17 1.12 -18.77
N GLN A 95 -18.83 1.01 -17.61
CA GLN A 95 -20.29 0.91 -17.52
C GLN A 95 -20.97 2.17 -18.04
N ASP A 96 -20.51 3.36 -17.64
CA ASP A 96 -21.08 4.63 -18.10
C ASP A 96 -20.90 4.80 -19.60
N LYS A 97 -19.73 4.47 -20.16
CA LYS A 97 -19.52 4.47 -21.62
C LYS A 97 -20.48 3.52 -22.34
N ALA A 98 -20.77 2.35 -21.76
CA ALA A 98 -21.74 1.42 -22.32
C ALA A 98 -23.17 2.00 -22.30
N LYS A 99 -23.58 2.62 -21.18
CA LYS A 99 -24.87 3.31 -21.04
C LYS A 99 -25.01 4.46 -22.05
N ILE A 100 -23.97 5.29 -22.20
CA ILE A 100 -23.91 6.37 -23.21
C ILE A 100 -24.10 5.82 -24.64
N MET A 101 -23.43 4.71 -24.98
CA MET A 101 -23.59 4.07 -26.28
C MET A 101 -24.99 3.47 -26.49
N ALA A 102 -25.64 2.98 -25.43
CA ALA A 102 -27.01 2.49 -25.48
C ALA A 102 -28.03 3.63 -25.71
N VAL A 103 -27.82 4.78 -25.07
CA VAL A 103 -28.60 6.01 -25.29
C VAL A 103 -28.47 6.47 -26.74
N PHE A 104 -27.24 6.60 -27.24
CA PHE A 104 -26.98 6.98 -28.62
C PHE A 104 -27.69 6.05 -29.61
N ARG A 105 -27.56 4.72 -29.42
CA ARG A 105 -28.23 3.74 -30.29
C ARG A 105 -29.76 3.86 -30.21
N SER A 106 -30.31 4.04 -29.03
CA SER A 106 -31.76 4.21 -28.86
C SER A 106 -32.26 5.47 -29.57
N MET A 107 -31.55 6.59 -29.42
CA MET A 107 -31.84 7.83 -30.15
C MET A 107 -31.72 7.63 -31.66
N ALA A 108 -30.61 7.07 -32.15
CA ALA A 108 -30.38 6.82 -33.57
C ALA A 108 -31.46 5.92 -34.20
N ASN A 109 -32.00 4.96 -33.43
CA ASN A 109 -33.12 4.12 -33.83
C ASN A 109 -34.48 4.86 -33.86
N GLY A 110 -34.53 6.14 -33.50
CA GLY A 110 -35.74 6.95 -33.45
C GLY A 110 -36.54 6.80 -32.15
N ASP A 111 -36.07 6.04 -31.16
CA ASP A 111 -36.77 5.86 -29.88
C ASP A 111 -36.71 7.15 -29.04
N MET A 112 -37.56 7.26 -28.02
CA MET A 112 -37.58 8.38 -27.07
C MET A 112 -36.86 7.96 -25.80
N VAL A 113 -35.81 8.69 -25.45
CA VAL A 113 -34.98 8.47 -24.26
C VAL A 113 -35.28 9.58 -23.24
N PRO A 114 -35.17 9.32 -21.92
CA PRO A 114 -35.32 10.38 -20.91
C PRO A 114 -34.35 11.55 -21.11
N ALA A 115 -34.78 12.75 -20.71
CA ALA A 115 -33.98 13.96 -20.87
C ALA A 115 -32.68 13.96 -20.03
N SER A 116 -32.69 13.27 -18.88
CA SER A 116 -31.51 13.03 -18.04
C SER A 116 -30.40 12.35 -18.84
N ASP A 117 -30.75 11.30 -19.56
CA ASP A 117 -29.84 10.44 -20.30
C ASP A 117 -29.34 11.09 -21.59
N GLU A 118 -30.23 11.82 -22.28
CA GLU A 118 -29.84 12.66 -23.42
C GLU A 118 -28.79 13.72 -22.99
N ARG A 119 -28.98 14.33 -21.81
CA ARG A 119 -28.01 15.26 -21.24
C ARG A 119 -26.68 14.58 -20.92
N LYS A 120 -26.68 13.35 -20.40
CA LYS A 120 -25.46 12.57 -20.17
C LYS A 120 -24.69 12.31 -21.48
N LEU A 121 -25.38 11.98 -22.57
CA LEU A 121 -24.75 11.83 -23.89
C LEU A 121 -24.12 13.15 -24.37
N MET A 122 -24.80 14.28 -24.18
CA MET A 122 -24.29 15.61 -24.54
C MET A 122 -23.08 16.02 -23.68
N GLU A 123 -23.12 15.75 -22.37
CA GLU A 123 -22.00 15.98 -21.44
C GLU A 123 -20.79 15.13 -21.80
N PHE A 124 -21.00 13.91 -22.32
CA PHE A 124 -19.94 13.03 -22.78
C PHE A 124 -19.32 13.51 -24.11
N ASP A 125 -20.15 13.74 -25.14
CA ASP A 125 -19.71 14.28 -26.42
C ASP A 125 -20.89 14.95 -27.16
N ASP A 126 -20.86 16.29 -27.24
CA ASP A 126 -21.86 17.10 -27.93
C ASP A 126 -22.01 16.75 -29.42
N LYS A 127 -20.92 16.39 -30.12
CA LYS A 127 -21.00 15.99 -31.53
C LYS A 127 -21.71 14.65 -31.68
N MET A 128 -21.44 13.72 -30.78
CA MET A 128 -22.11 12.43 -30.73
C MET A 128 -23.61 12.60 -30.44
N TYR A 129 -23.96 13.52 -29.54
CA TYR A 129 -25.35 13.90 -29.28
C TYR A 129 -26.05 14.49 -30.51
N GLN A 130 -25.42 15.45 -31.19
CA GLN A 130 -25.98 16.06 -32.41
C GLN A 130 -26.19 15.01 -33.52
N ALA A 131 -25.23 14.09 -33.70
CA ALA A 131 -25.37 12.98 -34.63
C ALA A 131 -26.55 12.07 -34.24
N ALA A 132 -26.69 11.71 -32.96
CA ALA A 132 -27.83 10.94 -32.47
C ALA A 132 -29.16 11.64 -32.76
N LYS A 133 -29.26 12.96 -32.56
CA LYS A 133 -30.47 13.75 -32.85
C LYS A 133 -30.81 13.78 -34.34
N ALA A 134 -29.82 13.97 -35.21
CA ALA A 134 -30.02 13.94 -36.66
C ALA A 134 -30.53 12.56 -37.11
N LEU A 135 -29.90 11.49 -36.64
CA LEU A 135 -30.32 10.11 -36.92
C LEU A 135 -31.72 9.81 -36.35
N GLN A 136 -32.02 10.29 -35.15
CA GLN A 136 -33.34 10.14 -34.53
C GLN A 136 -34.45 10.76 -35.38
N PHE A 137 -34.22 11.96 -35.92
CA PHE A 137 -35.18 12.64 -36.79
C PHE A 137 -35.45 11.84 -38.07
N LEU A 138 -34.39 11.41 -38.76
CA LEU A 138 -34.50 10.60 -39.97
C LEU A 138 -35.20 9.25 -39.71
N SER A 139 -34.80 8.55 -38.65
CA SER A 139 -35.39 7.25 -38.29
C SER A 139 -36.88 7.37 -37.95
N ARG A 140 -37.32 8.45 -37.30
CA ARG A 140 -38.74 8.66 -36.98
C ARG A 140 -39.61 8.90 -38.20
N GLN A 141 -39.08 9.47 -39.28
CA GLN A 141 -39.84 9.66 -40.52
C GLN A 141 -40.27 8.32 -41.16
N ASN A 142 -39.47 7.28 -40.96
CA ASN A 142 -39.68 5.96 -41.56
C ASN A 142 -40.26 4.93 -40.59
N LYS A 143 -40.62 5.34 -39.36
CA LYS A 143 -40.96 4.41 -38.27
C LYS A 143 -42.42 4.56 -37.85
N GLU A 144 -43.16 3.45 -37.92
CA GLU A 144 -44.59 3.40 -37.57
C GLU A 144 -44.85 3.52 -36.06
N ARG A 145 -43.89 3.10 -35.21
CA ARG A 145 -44.02 3.13 -33.74
C ARG A 145 -42.73 3.57 -33.05
N ILE A 146 -42.85 4.59 -32.22
CA ILE A 146 -41.77 5.10 -31.35
C ILE A 146 -41.84 4.39 -30.00
N LYS A 147 -40.72 3.80 -29.55
CA LYS A 147 -40.63 3.21 -28.20
C LYS A 147 -40.11 4.26 -27.23
N LYS A 148 -40.66 4.27 -26.00
CA LYS A 148 -40.09 5.02 -24.89
C LYS A 148 -39.14 4.11 -24.12
N LYS A 149 -37.94 4.58 -23.85
CA LYS A 149 -36.93 3.88 -23.04
C LYS A 149 -36.99 4.36 -21.60
N ALA A 150 -36.67 3.46 -20.68
CA ALA A 150 -36.38 3.82 -19.30
C ALA A 150 -35.00 4.49 -19.23
N SER A 151 -34.70 5.12 -18.09
CA SER A 151 -33.37 5.67 -17.80
C SER A 151 -32.36 4.54 -17.69
N GLU A 152 -31.17 4.72 -18.23
CA GLU A 152 -30.02 3.83 -18.01
C GLU A 152 -29.32 4.16 -16.68
N TRP A 153 -29.60 5.31 -16.06
CA TRP A 153 -29.07 5.71 -14.76
C TRP A 153 -30.11 5.58 -13.65
N ASP A 154 -29.68 4.99 -12.54
CA ASP A 154 -30.45 4.80 -11.31
C ASP A 154 -29.71 5.51 -10.17
N GLU A 155 -30.42 6.37 -9.42
CA GLU A 155 -29.84 7.16 -8.33
C GLU A 155 -29.32 6.28 -7.18
N ASP A 156 -30.00 5.17 -6.88
CA ASP A 156 -29.58 4.25 -5.82
C ASP A 156 -28.30 3.50 -6.22
N GLU A 157 -28.15 3.16 -7.52
CA GLU A 157 -26.94 2.55 -8.07
C GLU A 157 -25.74 3.50 -7.96
N GLU A 158 -25.94 4.79 -8.31
CA GLU A 158 -24.89 5.81 -8.23
C GLU A 158 -24.46 6.06 -6.78
N LEU A 159 -25.42 6.19 -5.85
CA LEU A 159 -25.12 6.38 -4.42
C LEU A 159 -24.34 5.19 -3.85
N ALA A 160 -24.74 3.95 -4.16
CA ALA A 160 -24.03 2.76 -3.71
C ALA A 160 -22.59 2.71 -4.26
N HIS A 161 -22.39 3.14 -5.51
CA HIS A 161 -21.06 3.25 -6.09
C HIS A 161 -20.21 4.33 -5.38
N GLU A 162 -20.77 5.51 -5.11
CA GLU A 162 -20.07 6.58 -4.38
C GLU A 162 -19.66 6.16 -2.97
N GLU A 163 -20.54 5.47 -2.24
CA GLU A 163 -20.23 4.93 -0.92
C GLU A 163 -19.08 3.92 -0.99
N LYS A 164 -19.14 3.00 -1.95
CA LYS A 164 -18.07 2.02 -2.17
C LYS A 164 -16.73 2.70 -2.51
N MET A 165 -16.74 3.73 -3.35
CA MET A 165 -15.53 4.49 -3.68
C MET A 165 -14.96 5.18 -2.44
N ARG A 166 -15.81 5.79 -1.61
CA ARG A 166 -15.39 6.42 -0.35
C ARG A 166 -14.73 5.42 0.60
N GLU A 167 -15.26 4.20 0.69
CA GLU A 167 -14.65 3.13 1.48
C GLU A 167 -13.30 2.68 0.92
N LEU A 168 -13.19 2.51 -0.41
CA LEU A 168 -11.93 2.11 -1.05
C LEU A 168 -10.84 3.17 -0.89
N GLU A 169 -11.18 4.44 -1.07
CA GLU A 169 -10.25 5.57 -0.87
C GLU A 169 -9.78 5.66 0.58
N LYS A 170 -10.70 5.46 1.53
CA LYS A 170 -10.36 5.39 2.95
C LYS A 170 -9.37 4.25 3.23
N ASN A 171 -9.66 3.04 2.74
CA ASN A 171 -8.78 1.88 2.91
C ASN A 171 -7.41 2.09 2.26
N GLN A 172 -7.37 2.69 1.06
CA GLN A 172 -6.13 3.04 0.37
C GLN A 172 -5.29 4.02 1.19
N ARG A 173 -5.93 5.05 1.75
CA ARG A 173 -5.25 6.03 2.59
C ARG A 173 -4.71 5.38 3.87
N GLU A 174 -5.53 4.61 4.58
CA GLU A 174 -5.14 3.90 5.79
C GLU A 174 -3.96 2.94 5.52
N ALA A 175 -4.00 2.20 4.41
CA ALA A 175 -2.92 1.30 4.03
C ALA A 175 -1.58 2.02 3.79
N ARG A 176 -1.60 3.26 3.27
CA ARG A 176 -0.39 4.07 3.07
C ARG A 176 0.09 4.72 4.37
N ASP A 177 -0.84 5.27 5.14
CA ASP A 177 -0.55 6.00 6.39
C ASP A 177 0.01 5.05 7.47
N THR A 178 -0.36 3.77 7.43
CA THR A 178 0.11 2.75 8.39
C THR A 178 1.47 2.13 8.06
N ILE A 179 2.06 2.36 6.88
CA ILE A 179 3.37 1.78 6.51
C ILE A 179 4.46 2.21 7.50
N GLY A 180 4.60 3.51 7.76
CA GLY A 180 5.61 4.04 8.67
C GLY A 180 5.45 3.50 10.11
N PRO A 181 4.26 3.63 10.73
CA PRO A 181 3.98 3.05 12.05
C PRO A 181 4.31 1.54 12.13
N ASN A 182 3.89 0.76 11.13
CA ASN A 182 4.15 -0.68 11.10
C ASN A 182 5.64 -1.01 10.97
N LEU A 183 6.40 -0.25 10.17
CA LEU A 183 7.86 -0.42 10.08
C LEU A 183 8.58 -0.08 11.38
N ASN A 184 8.10 0.92 12.11
CA ASN A 184 8.63 1.28 13.42
C ASN A 184 8.35 0.17 14.44
N GLU A 185 7.11 -0.31 14.53
CA GLU A 185 6.75 -1.41 15.41
C GLU A 185 7.53 -2.69 15.06
N PHE A 186 7.71 -2.99 13.78
CA PHE A 186 8.53 -4.10 13.33
C PHE A 186 9.98 -3.95 13.79
N SER A 187 10.58 -2.77 13.60
CA SER A 187 11.94 -2.50 14.05
C SER A 187 12.09 -2.65 15.58
N ASP A 188 11.09 -2.21 16.35
CA ASP A 188 11.08 -2.39 17.80
C ASP A 188 10.98 -3.86 18.21
N LYS A 189 10.17 -4.65 17.50
CA LYS A 189 10.08 -6.10 17.73
C LYS A 189 11.37 -6.83 17.35
N GLN A 190 12.06 -6.41 16.28
CA GLN A 190 13.37 -6.95 15.94
C GLN A 190 14.37 -6.75 17.09
N ARG A 191 14.41 -5.55 17.69
CA ARG A 191 15.26 -5.25 18.84
C ARG A 191 14.97 -6.14 20.05
N ARG A 192 13.70 -6.48 20.28
CA ARG A 192 13.29 -7.38 21.37
C ARG A 192 13.61 -8.85 21.10
N ASN A 193 13.85 -9.21 19.84
CA ASN A 193 14.21 -10.57 19.43
C ASN A 193 15.72 -10.76 19.26
N ILE A 194 16.52 -9.85 19.82
CA ILE A 194 17.96 -9.99 19.92
C ILE A 194 18.27 -10.99 21.03
N VAL A 195 19.12 -11.97 20.72
CA VAL A 195 19.56 -13.02 21.65
C VAL A 195 21.05 -12.85 21.86
N GLU A 196 21.45 -12.68 23.12
CA GLU A 196 22.86 -12.60 23.48
C GLU A 196 23.51 -13.98 23.38
N ILE A 197 24.67 -14.03 22.71
CA ILE A 197 25.51 -15.23 22.62
C ILE A 197 26.85 -15.02 23.35
N PRO A 198 27.48 -16.09 23.85
CA PRO A 198 28.75 -16.00 24.58
C PRO A 198 29.84 -15.30 23.75
N SER A 199 30.60 -14.40 24.39
CA SER A 199 31.66 -13.64 23.75
C SER A 199 33.08 -14.03 24.20
N ASP A 200 33.23 -15.09 25.01
CA ASP A 200 34.49 -15.49 25.65
C ASP A 200 35.64 -15.79 24.65
N ASN A 201 35.31 -16.16 23.41
CA ASN A 201 36.27 -16.50 22.36
C ASN A 201 36.35 -15.43 21.25
N ILE A 202 35.76 -14.25 21.44
CA ILE A 202 35.76 -13.18 20.45
C ILE A 202 36.90 -12.21 20.75
N ASP A 203 37.81 -12.03 19.79
CA ASP A 203 38.80 -10.96 19.83
C ASP A 203 38.20 -9.67 19.28
N PHE A 204 37.72 -8.81 20.18
CA PHE A 204 37.11 -7.54 19.83
C PHE A 204 38.09 -6.52 19.22
N ALA A 205 39.40 -6.70 19.35
CA ALA A 205 40.40 -5.77 18.79
C ALA A 205 40.40 -5.75 17.26
N ASN A 206 39.87 -6.81 16.63
CA ASN A 206 39.69 -6.88 15.18
C ASN A 206 38.35 -6.30 14.71
N MET A 207 37.45 -5.92 15.63
CA MET A 207 36.18 -5.30 15.24
C MET A 207 36.40 -3.95 14.59
N ARG A 208 35.57 -3.67 13.59
CA ARG A 208 35.45 -2.36 12.97
C ARG A 208 34.08 -1.76 13.23
N THR A 209 34.01 -0.47 13.50
CA THR A 209 32.74 0.26 13.47
C THR A 209 32.51 0.80 12.08
N VAL A 210 31.30 0.59 11.55
CA VAL A 210 30.87 1.15 10.27
C VAL A 210 29.79 2.18 10.58
N GLN A 211 30.08 3.46 10.34
CA GLN A 211 29.02 4.48 10.38
C GLN A 211 28.17 4.35 9.13
N PHE A 212 26.86 4.12 9.29
CA PHE A 212 25.90 4.26 8.21
C PHE A 212 25.43 5.71 8.12
N GLU A 213 25.41 6.27 6.91
CA GLU A 213 24.89 7.61 6.67
C GLU A 213 23.39 7.65 7.02
N SER A 214 23.08 8.49 8.02
CA SER A 214 21.76 8.85 8.53
C SER A 214 20.98 7.77 9.32
N SER A 215 21.02 7.93 10.64
CA SER A 215 20.06 7.45 11.66
C SER A 215 20.25 6.07 12.29
N PHE A 216 21.29 5.31 11.93
CA PHE A 216 21.60 4.06 12.61
C PHE A 216 23.13 3.92 12.78
N GLU A 217 23.64 4.17 13.99
CA GLU A 217 24.97 3.66 14.36
C GLU A 217 24.84 2.15 14.61
N GLY A 218 24.93 1.38 13.53
CA GLY A 218 25.06 -0.08 13.61
C GLY A 218 26.53 -0.46 13.52
N ILE A 219 27.06 -1.12 14.55
CA ILE A 219 28.40 -1.69 14.51
C ILE A 219 28.31 -2.99 13.69
N LEU A 220 28.90 -3.01 12.49
CA LEU A 220 29.07 -4.22 11.70
C LEU A 220 30.32 -4.97 12.15
N MET A 221 30.19 -6.24 12.52
CA MET A 221 31.36 -7.11 12.64
C MET A 221 31.81 -7.58 11.27
N ASP A 222 32.95 -7.09 10.82
CA ASP A 222 33.72 -7.74 9.75
C ASP A 222 34.73 -8.69 10.42
N PHE A 223 34.46 -10.00 10.34
CA PHE A 223 35.37 -11.05 10.80
C PHE A 223 36.43 -11.42 9.75
N SER A 224 36.59 -10.66 8.66
CA SER A 224 37.57 -10.96 7.62
C SER A 224 39.02 -10.81 8.14
N ILE A 225 39.53 -11.92 8.69
CA ILE A 225 40.93 -12.36 8.62
C ILE A 225 40.92 -13.86 8.30
#